data_AF-A0A7S0AZ55-F1
#
_entry.id   AF-A0A7S0AZ55-F1
#
_cell.length_a   1.000
_cell.length_b   1.000
_cell.length_c   1.000
_cell.angle_alpha   90.00
_cell.angle_beta   90.00
_cell.angle_gamma   90.00
#
_symmetry.space_group_name_H-M   'P 1'
#
loop_
_entity.id
_entity.type
_entity.pdbx_description
1 polymer ?
#
loop_
_entity_poly.entity_id
_entity_poly.type
_entity_poly.pdbx_seq_one_letter_code
_entity_poly.pdbx_strand_id
1 'polypeptide(L)'
;FILSFTSIFWSILILFIFMLVFSLLVCQLVQETVKDINANDEIRQFSQKYYGTATRALYTMFEVTFSGCWPNFARPLIELHPAWAMFWLTYVTFIVFNLIRIITALLLKDTMQAASNDADQVVQERVAQTKKTLAKLEELFDAADQSGDRRINREEFQEILKYPKVKTW
;
A
#
# COMPACT_ATOMS: atom_id res chain seq x y z
N PHE A 1 -10.15 2.71 3.75
CA PHE A 1 -10.07 1.86 2.54
C PHE A 1 -9.90 2.66 1.24
N ILE A 2 -10.84 3.49 0.79
CA ILE A 2 -10.72 4.23 -0.50
C ILE A 2 -9.47 5.13 -0.56
N LEU A 3 -9.16 5.83 0.52
CA LEU A 3 -7.97 6.70 0.60
C LEU A 3 -6.66 5.91 0.43
N SER A 4 -6.57 4.69 0.98
CA SER A 4 -5.41 3.82 0.83
C SER A 4 -5.22 3.41 -0.62
N PHE A 5 -6.28 2.95 -1.30
CA PHE A 5 -6.21 2.56 -2.73
C PHE A 5 -5.74 3.70 -3.63
N THR A 6 -6.16 4.94 -3.36
CA THR A 6 -5.70 6.11 -4.10
C THR A 6 -4.19 6.31 -3.96
N SER A 7 -3.64 6.18 -2.74
CA SER A 7 -2.19 6.27 -2.46
C SER A 7 -1.39 5.18 -3.20
N ILE A 8 -1.89 3.93 -3.17
CA ILE A 8 -1.28 2.80 -3.90
C ILE A 8 -1.26 3.10 -5.41
N PHE A 9 -2.39 3.55 -5.95
CA PHE A 9 -2.54 3.81 -7.37
C PHE A 9 -1.54 4.86 -7.87
N TRP A 10 -1.43 6.00 -7.18
CA TRP A 10 -0.46 7.03 -7.54
C TRP A 10 0.99 6.57 -7.40
N SER A 11 1.28 5.76 -6.38
CA SER A 11 2.62 5.18 -6.18
C SER A 11 3.02 4.24 -7.33
N ILE A 12 2.11 3.35 -7.74
CA ILE A 12 2.31 2.46 -8.88
C ILE A 12 2.41 3.25 -10.18
N LEU A 13 1.58 4.28 -10.36
CA LEU A 13 1.61 5.13 -11.54
C LEU A 13 2.94 5.86 -11.67
N ILE A 14 3.47 6.42 -10.58
CA ILE A 14 4.80 7.04 -10.57
C ILE A 14 5.88 6.04 -10.96
N LEU A 15 5.85 4.83 -10.40
CA LEU A 15 6.80 3.76 -10.77
C LEU A 15 6.70 3.43 -12.26
N PHE A 16 5.47 3.31 -12.79
CA PHE A 16 5.23 3.06 -14.20
C PHE A 16 5.76 4.18 -15.12
N ILE A 17 5.59 5.44 -14.72
CA ILE A 17 6.15 6.59 -15.45
C ILE A 17 7.68 6.52 -15.48
N PHE A 18 8.34 6.20 -14.36
CA PHE A 18 9.79 6.01 -14.36
C PHE A 18 10.23 4.85 -15.26
N MET A 19 9.54 3.71 -15.21
CA MET A 19 9.80 2.60 -16.12
C MET A 19 9.68 3.02 -17.59
N LEU A 20 8.63 3.78 -17.94
CA LEU A 20 8.43 4.32 -19.28
C LEU A 20 9.58 5.24 -19.73
N VAL A 21 9.99 6.18 -18.88
CA VAL A 21 11.08 7.12 -19.21
C VAL A 21 12.37 6.36 -19.49
N PHE A 22 12.78 5.46 -18.59
CA PHE A 22 14.01 4.69 -18.76
C PHE A 22 13.91 3.69 -19.92
N SER A 23 12.75 3.10 -20.15
CA SER A 23 12.46 2.24 -21.31
C SER A 23 12.66 2.98 -22.63
N LEU A 24 12.09 4.19 -22.76
CA LEU A 24 12.27 5.00 -23.96
C LEU A 24 13.72 5.42 -24.14
N LEU A 25 14.41 5.74 -23.05
CA LEU A 25 15.82 6.12 -23.08
C LEU A 25 16.70 4.97 -23.58
N VAL A 26 16.57 3.76 -23.03
CA VAL A 26 17.33 2.59 -23.51
C VAL A 26 16.95 2.23 -24.94
N CYS A 27 15.65 2.27 -25.29
CA CYS A 27 15.18 2.02 -26.65
C CYS A 27 15.83 2.97 -27.66
N GLN A 28 15.96 4.26 -27.30
CA GLN A 28 16.57 5.26 -28.16
C GLN A 28 18.09 5.10 -28.25
N LEU A 29 18.76 4.84 -27.14
CA LEU A 29 20.21 4.67 -27.12
C LEU A 29 20.68 3.39 -27.85
N VAL A 30 19.88 2.32 -27.81
CA VAL A 30 20.19 1.04 -28.50
C VAL A 30 19.93 1.11 -30.01
N GLN A 31 19.18 2.11 -30.51
CA GLN A 31 18.85 2.21 -31.94
C GLN A 31 20.07 2.27 -32.87
N GLU A 32 21.15 2.92 -32.43
CA GLU A 32 22.40 2.98 -33.21
C GLU A 32 23.01 1.58 -33.37
N THR A 33 23.09 0.82 -32.28
CA THR A 33 23.56 -0.59 -32.29
C THR A 33 22.67 -1.49 -33.14
N VAL A 34 21.35 -1.25 -33.16
CA VAL A 34 20.40 -2.04 -33.96
C VAL A 34 20.55 -1.77 -35.46
N LYS A 35 20.86 -0.52 -35.84
CA LYS A 35 20.99 -0.10 -37.25
C LYS A 35 22.38 -0.36 -37.82
N ASP A 36 23.38 -0.55 -36.97
CA ASP A 36 24.73 -0.85 -37.41
C ASP A 36 24.83 -2.27 -37.99
N ILE A 37 25.04 -2.34 -39.30
CA ILE A 37 25.19 -3.58 -40.06
C ILE A 37 26.52 -4.27 -39.74
N ASN A 38 27.53 -3.51 -39.28
CA ASN A 38 28.84 -4.03 -38.95
C ASN A 38 28.96 -4.46 -37.47
N ALA A 39 27.94 -4.18 -36.65
CA ALA A 39 27.91 -4.62 -35.27
C ALA A 39 27.79 -6.15 -35.17
N ASN A 40 28.29 -6.72 -34.07
CA ASN A 40 28.15 -8.14 -33.77
C ASN A 40 26.68 -8.56 -33.85
N ASP A 41 26.39 -9.55 -34.71
CA ASP A 41 25.04 -10.05 -34.98
C ASP A 41 24.31 -10.50 -33.69
N GLU A 42 25.03 -11.07 -32.71
CA GLU A 42 24.43 -11.51 -31.44
C GLU A 42 23.93 -10.33 -30.62
N ILE A 43 24.75 -9.28 -30.49
CA ILE A 43 24.39 -8.07 -29.74
C ILE A 43 23.28 -7.30 -30.46
N ARG A 44 23.29 -7.27 -31.79
CA ARG A 44 22.23 -6.65 -32.60
C ARG A 44 20.89 -7.37 -32.39
N GLN A 45 20.88 -8.70 -32.44
CA GLN A 45 19.67 -9.50 -32.21
C GLN A 45 19.16 -9.36 -30.78
N PHE A 46 20.06 -9.37 -29.79
CA PHE A 46 19.72 -9.13 -28.38
C PHE A 46 19.07 -7.76 -28.19
N SER A 47 19.73 -6.72 -28.70
CA SER A 47 19.27 -5.34 -28.70
C SER A 47 17.89 -5.19 -29.33
N GLN A 48 17.67 -5.82 -30.47
CA GLN A 48 16.39 -5.80 -31.17
C GLN A 48 15.28 -6.57 -30.43
N LYS A 49 15.63 -7.69 -29.79
CA LYS A 49 14.70 -8.55 -29.06
C LYS A 49 14.16 -7.85 -27.80
N TYR A 50 15.04 -7.21 -27.03
CA TYR A 50 14.69 -6.63 -25.73
C TYR A 50 14.41 -5.12 -25.79
N TYR A 51 15.06 -4.37 -26.68
CA TYR A 51 14.98 -2.90 -26.72
C TYR A 51 14.57 -2.33 -28.09
N GLY A 52 14.29 -3.18 -29.09
CA GLY A 52 14.03 -2.73 -30.46
C GLY A 52 12.75 -1.91 -30.66
N THR A 53 11.78 -2.01 -29.74
CA THR A 53 10.57 -1.18 -29.74
C THR A 53 10.27 -0.69 -28.33
N ALA A 54 9.54 0.43 -28.22
CA ALA A 54 9.16 1.01 -26.94
C ALA A 54 8.44 0.00 -26.03
N THR A 55 7.53 -0.82 -26.58
CA THR A 55 6.80 -1.84 -25.82
C THR A 55 7.72 -2.95 -25.31
N ARG A 56 8.68 -3.41 -26.14
CA ARG A 56 9.66 -4.43 -25.74
C ARG A 56 10.56 -3.91 -24.64
N ALA A 57 11.09 -2.71 -24.81
CA ALA A 57 11.90 -2.04 -23.80
C ALA A 57 11.13 -1.88 -22.49
N LEU A 58 9.85 -1.49 -22.54
CA LEU A 58 9.03 -1.31 -21.34
C LEU A 58 8.83 -2.62 -20.60
N TYR A 59 8.53 -3.70 -21.34
CA TYR A 59 8.40 -5.02 -20.78
C TYR A 59 9.73 -5.53 -20.19
N THR A 60 10.86 -5.27 -20.84
CA THR A 60 12.19 -5.58 -20.29
C THR A 60 12.47 -4.78 -19.01
N MET A 61 12.17 -3.48 -18.96
CA MET A 61 12.34 -2.69 -17.73
C MET A 61 11.43 -3.18 -16.61
N PHE A 62 10.21 -3.64 -16.92
CA PHE A 62 9.34 -4.32 -15.96
C PHE A 62 10.01 -5.61 -15.42
N GLU A 63 10.52 -6.48 -16.30
CA GLU A 63 11.21 -7.71 -15.90
C GLU A 63 12.43 -7.40 -15.03
N VAL A 64 13.28 -6.45 -15.42
CA VAL A 64 14.44 -5.99 -14.65
C VAL A 64 14.02 -5.54 -13.25
N THR A 65 12.89 -4.83 -13.14
CA THR A 65 12.43 -4.25 -11.88
C THR A 65 11.93 -5.29 -10.88
N PHE A 66 11.22 -6.32 -11.36
CA PHE A 66 10.53 -7.26 -10.48
C PHE A 66 11.22 -8.63 -10.37
N SER A 67 11.95 -9.07 -11.39
CA SER A 67 12.58 -10.40 -11.40
C SER A 67 13.97 -10.44 -10.76
N GLY A 68 14.64 -9.29 -10.62
CA GLY A 68 16.04 -9.23 -10.17
C GLY A 68 17.04 -9.76 -11.20
N CYS A 69 16.61 -10.24 -12.36
CA CYS A 69 17.46 -10.76 -13.44
C CYS A 69 18.12 -9.65 -14.28
N TRP A 70 18.24 -8.43 -13.74
CA TRP A 70 18.81 -7.28 -14.42
C TRP A 70 20.21 -7.49 -15.01
N PRO A 71 21.13 -8.31 -14.44
CA PRO A 71 22.43 -8.53 -15.05
C PRO A 71 22.34 -9.18 -16.45
N ASN A 72 21.33 -10.01 -16.70
CA ASN A 72 21.13 -10.67 -18.00
C ASN A 72 20.74 -9.66 -19.08
N PHE A 73 20.07 -8.58 -18.69
CA PHE A 73 19.62 -7.50 -19.56
C PHE A 73 20.69 -6.42 -19.76
N ALA A 74 21.56 -6.24 -18.76
CA ALA A 74 22.58 -5.21 -18.71
C ALA A 74 23.95 -5.64 -19.28
N ARG A 75 24.44 -6.84 -18.93
CA ARG A 75 25.81 -7.29 -19.25
C ARG A 75 26.13 -7.24 -20.76
N PRO A 76 25.26 -7.73 -21.67
CA PRO A 76 25.56 -7.68 -23.10
C PRO A 76 25.75 -6.26 -23.64
N LEU A 77 25.03 -5.27 -23.07
CA LEU A 77 25.19 -3.87 -23.43
C LEU A 77 26.46 -3.25 -22.80
N ILE A 78 26.81 -3.63 -21.58
CA ILE A 78 28.03 -3.16 -20.91
C ILE A 78 29.29 -3.67 -21.63
N GLU A 79 29.27 -4.91 -22.08
CA GLU A 79 30.37 -5.51 -22.85
C GLU A 79 30.52 -4.85 -24.23
N LEU A 80 29.43 -4.34 -24.81
CA LEU A 80 29.49 -3.52 -26.02
C LEU A 80 30.16 -2.17 -25.74
N HIS A 81 29.69 -1.44 -24.73
CA HIS A 81 30.25 -0.14 -24.36
C HIS A 81 30.12 0.11 -22.85
N PRO A 82 31.22 0.36 -22.11
CA PRO A 82 31.20 0.52 -20.65
C PRO A 82 30.28 1.63 -20.13
N ALA A 83 29.95 2.64 -20.95
CA ALA A 83 29.01 3.70 -20.56
C ALA A 83 27.62 3.16 -20.19
N TRP A 84 27.21 2.01 -20.73
CA TRP A 84 25.95 1.35 -20.34
C TRP A 84 25.92 0.97 -18.86
N ALA A 85 27.09 0.78 -18.23
CA ALA A 85 27.15 0.49 -16.79
C ALA A 85 26.56 1.64 -15.98
N MET A 86 26.82 2.90 -16.37
CA MET A 86 26.28 4.06 -15.68
C MET A 86 24.75 4.12 -15.76
N PHE A 87 24.18 3.83 -16.93
CA PHE A 87 22.73 3.75 -17.12
C PHE A 87 22.09 2.69 -16.22
N TRP A 88 22.61 1.46 -16.27
CA TRP A 88 22.06 0.33 -15.50
C TRP A 88 22.25 0.49 -13.99
N LEU A 89 23.41 0.97 -13.53
CA LEU A 89 23.63 1.23 -12.10
C LEU A 89 22.69 2.30 -11.57
N THR A 90 22.44 3.36 -12.36
CA THR A 90 21.47 4.40 -12.00
C THR A 90 20.07 3.81 -11.88
N TYR A 91 19.61 3.07 -12.90
CA TYR A 91 18.28 2.47 -12.88
C TYR A 91 18.09 1.50 -11.71
N VAL A 92 19.01 0.56 -11.53
CA VAL A 92 18.91 -0.47 -10.49
C VAL A 92 18.96 0.15 -9.10
N THR A 93 19.84 1.13 -8.87
CA THR A 93 19.94 1.78 -7.56
C THR A 93 18.72 2.65 -7.26
N PHE A 94 18.30 3.50 -8.18
CA PHE A 94 17.19 4.42 -7.94
C PHE A 94 15.82 3.73 -7.97
N ILE A 95 15.57 2.88 -8.97
CA ILE A 95 14.24 2.29 -9.16
C ILE A 95 14.11 1.00 -8.33
N VAL A 96 15.01 0.02 -8.56
CA VAL A 96 14.87 -1.31 -7.96
C VAL A 96 15.13 -1.27 -6.45
N PHE A 97 16.19 -0.59 -6.01
CA PHE A 97 16.52 -0.54 -4.59
C PHE A 97 15.79 0.58 -3.82
N ASN A 98 15.74 1.81 -4.33
CA ASN A 98 15.15 2.91 -3.57
C ASN A 98 13.64 3.04 -3.77
N LEU A 99 13.16 3.20 -5.01
CA LEU A 99 11.76 3.52 -5.27
C LEU A 99 10.81 2.40 -4.84
N ILE A 100 11.14 1.13 -5.11
CA ILE A 100 10.33 0.00 -4.62
C ILE A 100 10.23 0.03 -3.10
N ARG A 101 11.35 0.23 -2.39
CA ARG A 101 11.36 0.26 -0.91
C ARG A 101 10.55 1.43 -0.35
N ILE A 102 10.63 2.61 -0.97
CA ILE A 102 9.83 3.77 -0.57
C ILE A 102 8.34 3.46 -0.74
N ILE A 103 7.94 2.87 -1.87
CA ILE A 103 6.55 2.48 -2.11
C ILE A 103 6.12 1.44 -1.06
N THR A 104 6.90 0.39 -0.83
CA THR A 104 6.59 -0.62 0.19
C THR A 104 6.44 -0.01 1.59
N ALA A 105 7.31 0.94 1.97
CA ALA A 105 7.24 1.62 3.25
C ALA A 105 5.97 2.48 3.39
N LEU A 106 5.56 3.18 2.32
CA LEU A 106 4.31 3.95 2.30
C LEU A 106 3.09 3.05 2.42
N LEU A 107 3.07 1.92 1.70
CA LEU A 107 2.00 0.94 1.80
C LEU A 107 1.88 0.36 3.21
N LEU A 108 3.02 0.04 3.82
CA LEU A 108 3.05 -0.47 5.20
C LEU A 108 2.53 0.59 6.18
N LYS A 109 2.96 1.84 6.03
CA LYS A 109 2.48 2.96 6.86
C LYS A 109 0.96 3.12 6.76
N ASP A 110 0.41 3.14 5.55
CA ASP A 110 -1.04 3.28 5.33
C ASP A 110 -1.81 2.09 5.91
N THR A 111 -1.24 0.89 5.83
CA THR A 111 -1.82 -0.35 6.39
C THR A 111 -1.84 -0.31 7.92
N MET A 112 -0.73 0.09 8.54
CA MET A 112 -0.63 0.24 10.00
C MET A 112 -1.56 1.33 10.53
N GLN A 113 -1.69 2.45 9.80
CA GLN A 113 -2.61 3.51 10.17
C GLN A 113 -4.07 3.05 10.11
N ALA A 114 -4.45 2.30 9.08
CA ALA A 114 -5.79 1.73 8.98
C ALA A 114 -6.07 0.77 10.15
N ALA A 115 -5.12 -0.11 10.49
CA ALA A 115 -5.25 -1.02 11.62
C ALA A 115 -5.36 -0.29 12.97
N SER A 116 -4.61 0.80 13.17
CA SER A 116 -4.69 1.62 14.38
C SER A 116 -6.05 2.31 14.51
N ASN A 117 -6.56 2.87 13.40
CA ASN A 117 -7.86 3.54 13.39
C ASN A 117 -9.00 2.56 13.74
N ASP A 118 -8.93 1.33 13.23
CA ASP A 118 -9.92 0.29 13.54
C ASP A 118 -9.88 -0.07 15.03
N ALA A 119 -8.70 -0.14 15.65
CA ALA A 119 -8.57 -0.38 17.09
C ALA A 119 -9.14 0.78 17.93
N ASP A 120 -8.86 2.02 17.56
CA ASP A 120 -9.40 3.21 18.24
C ASP A 120 -10.93 3.28 18.12
N GLN A 121 -11.49 2.91 16.97
CA GLN A 121 -12.93 2.83 16.76
C GLN A 121 -13.58 1.83 17.72
N VAL A 122 -13.00 0.63 17.88
CA VAL A 122 -13.51 -0.37 18.83
C VAL A 122 -13.49 0.15 20.27
N VAL A 123 -12.45 0.90 20.67
CA VAL A 123 -12.39 1.51 22.00
C VAL A 123 -13.49 2.56 22.17
N GLN A 124 -13.68 3.44 21.18
CA GLN A 124 -14.73 4.46 21.21
C GLN A 124 -16.13 3.83 21.25
N GLU A 125 -16.36 2.75 20.51
CA GLU A 125 -17.61 1.99 20.54
C GLU A 125 -17.88 1.41 21.92
N ARG A 126 -16.86 0.81 22.57
CA ARG A 126 -17.00 0.30 23.95
C ARG A 126 -17.36 1.42 24.93
N VAL A 127 -16.67 2.57 24.87
CA VAL A 127 -16.98 3.72 25.73
C VAL A 127 -18.40 4.23 25.49
N ALA A 128 -18.82 4.33 24.22
CA ALA A 128 -20.18 4.73 23.88
C ALA A 128 -21.22 3.71 24.38
N GLN A 129 -20.94 2.41 24.30
CA GLN A 129 -21.80 1.35 24.81
C GLN A 129 -21.92 1.45 26.34
N THR A 130 -20.81 1.62 27.06
CA THR A 130 -20.81 1.80 28.53
C THR A 130 -21.61 3.03 28.94
N LYS A 131 -21.45 4.16 28.25
CA LYS A 131 -22.24 5.38 28.52
C LYS A 131 -23.73 5.15 28.29
N LYS A 132 -24.11 4.46 27.21
CA LYS A 132 -25.52 4.10 26.94
C LYS A 132 -26.08 3.18 28.03
N THR A 133 -25.31 2.23 28.51
CA THR A 133 -25.73 1.33 29.59
C THR A 133 -25.89 2.09 30.91
N LEU A 134 -24.95 2.98 31.25
CA LEU A 134 -25.05 3.84 32.43
C LEU A 134 -26.29 4.74 32.39
N ALA A 135 -26.54 5.42 31.26
CA ALA A 135 -27.72 6.28 31.12
C ALA A 135 -29.04 5.51 31.29
N LYS A 136 -29.11 4.27 30.80
CA LYS A 136 -30.29 3.40 31.01
C LYS A 136 -30.42 2.94 32.46
N LEU A 137 -29.31 2.70 33.15
CA LEU A 137 -29.29 2.38 34.58
C LEU A 137 -29.75 3.58 35.41
N GLU A 138 -29.26 4.78 35.11
CA GLU A 138 -29.72 6.03 35.73
C GLU A 138 -31.21 6.23 35.52
N GLU A 139 -31.73 6.07 34.29
CA GLU A 139 -33.17 6.15 34.01
C GLU A 139 -33.99 5.11 34.80
N LEU A 140 -33.48 3.88 34.93
CA LEU A 140 -34.13 2.84 35.75
C LEU A 140 -34.11 3.18 37.24
N PHE A 141 -33.01 3.74 37.75
CA PHE A 141 -32.90 4.14 39.15
C PHE A 141 -33.80 5.34 39.46
N ASP A 142 -33.82 6.35 38.59
CA ASP A 142 -34.70 7.51 38.72
C ASP A 142 -36.18 7.12 38.64
N ALA A 143 -36.54 6.16 37.78
CA ALA A 143 -37.91 5.66 37.69
C ALA A 143 -38.35 4.84 38.92
N ALA A 144 -37.40 4.33 39.70
CA ALA A 144 -37.66 3.45 40.83
C ALA A 144 -37.56 4.14 42.19
N ASP A 145 -36.86 5.27 42.28
CA ASP A 145 -36.82 6.12 43.46
C ASP A 145 -38.19 6.83 43.63
N GLN A 146 -39.11 6.16 44.31
CA GLN A 146 -40.44 6.70 44.61
C GLN A 146 -40.37 7.73 45.76
N SER A 147 -39.34 7.63 46.60
CA SER A 147 -39.12 8.51 47.75
C SER A 147 -38.49 9.87 47.39
N GLY A 148 -37.79 9.96 46.26
CA GLY A 148 -37.08 11.14 45.77
C GLY A 148 -35.79 11.46 46.53
N ASP A 149 -35.27 10.51 47.31
CA ASP A 149 -34.08 10.70 48.16
C ASP A 149 -32.75 10.36 47.45
N ARG A 150 -32.82 10.00 46.17
CA ARG A 150 -31.72 9.52 45.31
C ARG A 150 -31.03 8.27 45.83
N ARG A 151 -31.72 7.49 46.65
CA ARG A 151 -31.28 6.18 47.14
C ARG A 151 -32.37 5.17 46.84
N ILE A 152 -31.98 3.92 46.78
CA ILE A 152 -32.92 2.82 46.58
C ILE A 152 -33.00 2.06 47.89
N ASN A 153 -34.16 2.09 48.52
CA ASN A 153 -34.42 1.30 49.71
C ASN A 153 -34.77 -0.17 49.33
N ARG A 154 -34.88 -1.03 50.34
CA ARG A 154 -34.99 -2.48 50.13
C ARG A 154 -36.32 -2.86 49.47
N GLU A 155 -37.37 -2.09 49.74
CA GLU A 155 -38.71 -2.24 49.19
C GLU A 155 -38.77 -1.80 47.71
N GLU A 156 -38.21 -0.63 47.38
CA GLU A 156 -38.08 -0.13 45.99
C GLU A 156 -37.25 -1.08 45.13
N PHE A 157 -36.15 -1.61 45.67
CA PHE A 157 -35.34 -2.61 44.98
C PHE A 157 -36.12 -3.91 44.65
N GLN A 158 -36.97 -4.37 45.58
CA GLN A 158 -37.81 -5.54 45.35
C GLN A 158 -38.92 -5.30 44.34
N GLU A 159 -39.41 -4.06 44.20
CA GLU A 159 -40.34 -3.69 43.13
C GLU A 159 -39.66 -3.67 41.76
N ILE A 160 -38.46 -3.09 41.65
CA ILE A 160 -37.68 -3.07 40.39
C ILE A 160 -37.46 -4.47 39.82
N LEU A 161 -37.11 -5.43 40.68
CA LEU A 161 -36.85 -6.82 40.27
C LEU A 161 -38.09 -7.55 39.71
N LYS A 162 -39.30 -7.03 39.95
CA LYS A 162 -40.54 -7.57 39.38
C LYS A 162 -40.81 -7.03 37.97
N TYR A 163 -40.18 -5.93 37.54
CA TYR A 163 -40.38 -5.39 36.20
C TYR A 163 -39.83 -6.34 35.13
N PRO A 164 -40.64 -6.73 34.12
CA PRO A 164 -40.24 -7.68 33.10
C PRO A 164 -39.04 -7.22 32.26
N LYS A 165 -38.83 -5.90 32.12
CA LYS A 165 -37.65 -5.34 31.43
C LYS A 165 -36.32 -5.62 32.15
N VAL A 166 -36.32 -5.87 33.47
CA VAL A 166 -35.11 -6.16 34.25
C VAL A 166 -34.74 -7.64 34.17
N LYS A 167 -35.72 -8.53 33.91
CA LYS A 167 -35.49 -9.97 33.73
C LYS A 167 -34.89 -10.37 32.38
N THR A 168 -34.89 -9.47 31.40
CA THR A 168 -34.42 -9.74 30.03
C THR A 168 -33.06 -9.10 29.71
N TRP A 169 -32.41 -8.47 30.69
CA TRP A 169 -31.05 -7.93 30.60
C TRP A 169 -29.99 -8.91 31.10
#